data_AF-H3ASZ2-F1
#
_entry.id   AF-H3ASZ2-F1
#
_cell.length_a   1.000
_cell.length_b   1.000
_cell.length_c   1.000
_cell.angle_alpha   90.00
_cell.angle_beta   90.00
_cell.angle_gamma   90.00
#
_symmetry.space_group_name_H-M   'P 1'
#
loop_
_entity.id
_entity.type
_entity.pdbx_description
1 polymer ?
#
loop_
_entity_poly.entity_id
_entity_poly.type
_entity_poly.pdbx_seq_one_letter_code
_entity_poly.pdbx_strand_id
1 'polypeptide(L)'
;VSPADGRILHFGRVQNCQVEQVKGITYSLETFFGPLNWRRPRTAAGRFCSRLLQREENDLYHCVIYLAPGDYHRFHSPSDWRIHHRRHFPGSLMSVNPGVAHWIKELFCHNERVVLTGDWHHGFFSLTAVGATNVGSIKIYCDKELRTNCACHVKGRFNDCSYTALLGPEGERVCKGVCLGEFNLGSTIVLIFEAPKDFAFSLTSGQRIKVGEALGTL
;
A
#
# COMPACT_ATOMS: atom_id res chain seq x y z
N VAL A 1 -5.31 -11.24 -5.66
CA VAL A 1 -6.68 -10.79 -6.07
C VAL A 1 -6.89 -9.36 -5.62
N SER A 2 -7.93 -8.67 -6.09
CA SER A 2 -8.22 -7.31 -5.67
C SER A 2 -8.54 -7.27 -4.18
N PRO A 3 -7.93 -6.35 -3.40
CA PRO A 3 -8.25 -6.18 -1.99
C PRO A 3 -9.55 -5.39 -1.78
N ALA A 4 -10.09 -4.69 -2.79
CA ALA A 4 -11.24 -3.82 -2.63
C ALA A 4 -12.06 -3.71 -3.92
N ASP A 5 -13.27 -3.18 -3.78
CA ASP A 5 -14.04 -2.66 -4.91
C ASP A 5 -13.47 -1.30 -5.32
N GLY A 6 -13.39 -1.03 -6.61
CA GLY A 6 -12.93 0.29 -7.05
C GLY A 6 -12.57 0.36 -8.52
N ARG A 7 -11.71 1.32 -8.86
CA ARG A 7 -11.18 1.54 -10.19
C ARG A 7 -9.65 1.44 -10.19
N ILE A 8 -9.11 0.67 -11.13
CA ILE A 8 -7.67 0.60 -11.36
C ILE A 8 -7.19 1.93 -11.93
N LEU A 9 -6.35 2.65 -11.20
CA LEU A 9 -5.74 3.89 -11.69
C LEU A 9 -4.49 3.57 -12.51
N HIS A 10 -3.59 2.81 -11.90
CA HIS A 10 -2.31 2.47 -12.48
C HIS A 10 -1.82 1.12 -11.94
N PHE A 11 -1.12 0.35 -12.75
CA PHE A 11 -0.45 -0.88 -12.35
C PHE A 11 0.76 -1.12 -13.26
N GLY A 12 1.68 -1.97 -12.82
CA GLY A 12 2.82 -2.37 -13.64
C GLY A 12 4.02 -2.77 -12.80
N ARG A 13 5.16 -2.92 -13.48
CA ARG A 13 6.45 -3.12 -12.84
C ARG A 13 6.98 -1.78 -12.31
N VAL A 14 7.53 -1.78 -11.10
CA VAL A 14 8.20 -0.61 -10.52
C VAL A 14 9.52 -0.37 -11.27
N GLN A 15 9.69 0.83 -11.81
CA GLN A 15 10.90 1.24 -12.52
C GLN A 15 11.57 2.40 -11.78
N ASN A 16 12.90 2.38 -11.68
CA ASN A 16 13.69 3.44 -11.05
C ASN A 16 13.24 3.85 -9.62
N CYS A 17 12.62 2.92 -8.89
CA CYS A 17 12.04 3.17 -7.56
C CYS A 17 10.99 4.28 -7.53
N GLN A 18 10.30 4.43 -8.63
CA GLN A 18 9.15 5.30 -8.77
C GLN A 18 7.90 4.48 -9.03
N VAL A 19 6.80 4.95 -8.46
CA VAL A 19 5.46 4.45 -8.71
C VAL A 19 4.65 5.55 -9.35
N GLU A 20 3.90 5.20 -10.39
CA GLU A 20 3.01 6.12 -11.07
C GLU A 20 1.67 6.21 -10.33
N GLN A 21 1.29 7.43 -9.97
CA GLN A 21 0.06 7.78 -9.27
C GLN A 21 -1.12 7.81 -10.26
N VAL A 22 -0.92 8.59 -11.32
CA VAL A 22 -1.80 8.80 -12.47
C VAL A 22 -0.92 9.18 -13.65
N LYS A 23 -1.43 9.08 -14.88
CA LYS A 23 -0.65 9.23 -16.13
C LYS A 23 0.40 10.34 -16.04
N GLY A 24 1.68 9.99 -16.06
CA GLY A 24 2.81 10.92 -16.08
C GLY A 24 3.17 11.62 -14.76
N ILE A 25 2.53 11.25 -13.65
CA ILE A 25 2.87 11.74 -12.30
C ILE A 25 3.34 10.58 -11.45
N THR A 26 4.59 10.65 -11.02
CA THR A 26 5.24 9.62 -10.21
C THR A 26 5.59 10.13 -8.82
N TYR A 27 5.82 9.20 -7.91
CA TYR A 27 6.40 9.45 -6.59
C TYR A 27 7.44 8.39 -6.26
N SER A 28 8.42 8.76 -5.45
CA SER A 28 9.49 7.84 -5.02
C SER A 28 8.98 6.85 -3.97
N LEU A 29 9.38 5.58 -4.11
CA LEU A 29 9.18 4.56 -3.07
C LEU A 29 9.83 4.95 -1.74
N GLU A 30 10.96 5.67 -1.79
CA GLU A 30 11.64 6.14 -0.58
C GLU A 30 10.80 7.17 0.18
N THR A 31 10.20 8.12 -0.52
CA THR A 31 9.27 9.08 0.08
C THR A 31 8.01 8.38 0.61
N PHE A 32 7.52 7.38 -0.14
CA PHE A 32 6.30 6.66 0.20
C PHE A 32 6.44 5.77 1.44
N PHE A 33 7.52 5.00 1.54
CA PHE A 33 7.80 4.09 2.65
C PHE A 33 8.56 4.74 3.81
N GLY A 34 9.22 5.87 3.56
CA GLY A 34 10.17 6.46 4.49
C GLY A 34 11.41 5.59 4.68
N PRO A 35 12.24 5.89 5.69
CA PRO A 35 13.46 5.13 5.97
C PRO A 35 13.15 3.68 6.38
N LEU A 36 13.87 2.69 5.84
CA LEU A 36 13.66 1.27 6.12
C LEU A 36 14.33 0.79 7.42
N ASN A 37 14.26 1.58 8.49
CA ASN A 37 14.79 1.26 9.82
C ASN A 37 14.18 -0.01 10.47
N TRP A 38 13.00 -0.44 10.01
CA TRP A 38 12.32 -1.65 10.47
C TRP A 38 12.85 -2.94 9.81
N ARG A 39 13.64 -2.84 8.74
CA ARG A 39 14.37 -3.98 8.17
C ARG A 39 15.81 -3.96 8.64
N ARG A 40 16.36 -5.16 8.86
CA ARG A 40 17.82 -5.29 8.96
C ARG A 40 18.44 -4.93 7.60
N PRO A 41 19.46 -4.06 7.56
CA PRO A 41 20.12 -3.71 6.31
C PRO A 41 20.78 -4.97 5.72
N ARG A 42 20.29 -5.46 4.58
CA ARG A 42 20.93 -6.56 3.82
C ARG A 42 22.22 -6.08 3.15
N THR A 43 22.23 -4.84 2.65
CA THR A 43 23.40 -4.13 2.12
C THR A 43 23.15 -2.62 2.28
N ALA A 44 24.14 -1.87 2.77
CA ALA A 44 24.03 -0.41 2.92
C ALA A 44 24.10 0.35 1.57
N ALA A 45 24.65 -0.32 0.55
CA ALA A 45 24.85 0.26 -0.78
C ALA A 45 23.87 -0.37 -1.79
N GLY A 46 22.98 0.44 -2.37
CA GLY A 46 22.05 0.00 -3.40
C GLY A 46 20.83 0.93 -3.54
N ARG A 47 20.14 0.85 -4.68
CA ARG A 47 18.87 1.58 -4.89
C ARG A 47 17.81 1.13 -3.87
N PHE A 48 16.87 2.01 -3.55
CA PHE A 48 15.81 1.73 -2.56
C PHE A 48 15.06 0.40 -2.83
N CYS A 49 14.72 0.12 -4.09
CA CYS A 49 14.05 -1.10 -4.53
C CYS A 49 14.83 -2.37 -4.23
N SER A 50 16.16 -2.34 -4.42
CA SER A 50 17.03 -3.48 -4.15
C SER A 50 17.03 -3.85 -2.68
N ARG A 51 16.79 -2.88 -1.78
CA ARG A 51 16.60 -3.13 -0.35
C ARG A 51 15.23 -3.72 -0.02
N LEU A 52 14.25 -3.58 -0.92
CA LEU A 52 12.92 -4.18 -0.77
C LEU A 52 12.89 -5.63 -1.26
N LEU A 53 13.53 -5.93 -2.41
CA LEU A 53 13.59 -7.27 -2.98
C LEU A 53 14.26 -8.27 -2.02
N GLN A 54 13.71 -9.47 -1.95
CA GLN A 54 14.25 -10.58 -1.17
C GLN A 54 14.95 -11.62 -2.04
N ARG A 55 14.48 -11.77 -3.28
CA ARG A 55 15.00 -12.67 -4.31
C ARG A 55 15.47 -11.86 -5.52
N GLU A 56 16.64 -12.18 -6.04
CA GLU A 56 17.24 -11.44 -7.16
C GLU A 56 16.60 -11.77 -8.51
N GLU A 57 15.98 -12.95 -8.60
CA GLU A 57 15.24 -13.35 -9.80
C GLU A 57 13.89 -12.64 -9.95
N ASN A 58 13.42 -11.93 -8.93
CA ASN A 58 12.11 -11.29 -8.92
C ASN A 58 12.18 -9.80 -9.26
N ASP A 59 11.00 -9.23 -9.53
CA ASP A 59 10.79 -7.81 -9.70
C ASP A 59 9.72 -7.27 -8.75
N LEU A 60 9.76 -5.97 -8.50
CA LEU A 60 8.68 -5.27 -7.79
C LEU A 60 7.61 -4.83 -8.77
N TYR A 61 6.35 -5.03 -8.37
CA TYR A 61 5.16 -4.61 -9.07
C TYR A 61 4.31 -3.74 -8.16
N HIS A 62 3.49 -2.89 -8.77
CA HIS A 62 2.52 -2.06 -8.05
C HIS A 62 1.15 -2.08 -8.70
N CYS A 63 0.13 -1.82 -7.89
CA CYS A 63 -1.25 -1.64 -8.34
C CYS A 63 -1.94 -0.59 -7.45
N VAL A 64 -2.51 0.43 -8.06
CA VAL A 64 -3.19 1.56 -7.42
C VAL A 64 -4.68 1.45 -7.72
N ILE A 65 -5.47 1.34 -6.66
CA ILE A 65 -6.91 1.09 -6.72
C ILE A 65 -7.61 2.25 -6.00
N TYR A 66 -8.43 2.99 -6.73
CA TYR A 66 -9.24 4.08 -6.20
C TYR A 66 -10.63 3.59 -5.82
N LEU A 67 -11.05 3.89 -4.59
CA LEU A 67 -12.38 3.62 -4.06
C LEU A 67 -13.19 4.91 -4.13
N ALA A 68 -14.15 4.97 -5.04
CA ALA A 68 -15.06 6.10 -5.16
C ALA A 68 -16.08 6.11 -4.01
N PRO A 69 -16.70 7.25 -3.67
CA PRO A 69 -17.63 7.35 -2.54
C PRO A 69 -18.81 6.36 -2.54
N GLY A 70 -19.21 5.85 -3.70
CA GLY A 70 -20.27 4.84 -3.84
C GLY A 70 -19.81 3.39 -3.81
N ASP A 71 -18.50 3.13 -3.73
CA ASP A 71 -17.95 1.77 -3.71
C ASP A 71 -17.97 1.19 -2.27
N TYR A 72 -17.65 -0.10 -2.12
CA TYR A 72 -17.48 -0.74 -0.81
C TYR A 72 -16.13 -0.36 -0.21
N HIS A 73 -16.14 0.26 0.98
CA HIS A 73 -14.96 0.90 1.59
C HIS A 73 -14.19 0.02 2.60
N ARG A 74 -14.49 -1.27 2.67
CA ARG A 74 -13.58 -2.20 3.36
C ARG A 74 -12.60 -2.79 2.37
N PHE A 75 -11.41 -3.09 2.87
CA PHE A 75 -10.38 -3.73 2.10
C PHE A 75 -9.92 -5.01 2.80
N HIS A 76 -9.50 -5.95 1.96
CA HIS A 76 -9.27 -7.34 2.30
C HIS A 76 -7.86 -7.74 1.91
N SER A 77 -7.41 -8.85 2.47
CA SER A 77 -6.12 -9.42 2.11
C SER A 77 -6.13 -9.95 0.67
N PRO A 78 -5.24 -9.47 -0.22
CA PRO A 78 -5.20 -9.90 -1.61
C PRO A 78 -4.52 -11.28 -1.81
N SER A 79 -3.78 -11.75 -0.81
CA SER A 79 -3.04 -13.01 -0.76
C SER A 79 -2.94 -13.51 0.68
N ASP A 80 -2.47 -14.74 0.86
CA ASP A 80 -1.88 -15.16 2.13
C ASP A 80 -0.52 -14.47 2.31
N TRP A 81 -0.30 -13.86 3.47
CA TRP A 81 0.94 -13.16 3.82
C TRP A 81 1.05 -12.94 5.32
N ARG A 82 2.23 -12.49 5.76
CA ARG A 82 2.52 -12.13 7.14
C ARG A 82 2.85 -10.65 7.21
N ILE A 83 2.17 -9.93 8.08
CA ILE A 83 2.44 -8.51 8.34
C ILE A 83 3.48 -8.43 9.45
N HIS A 84 4.62 -7.83 9.14
CA HIS A 84 5.73 -7.68 10.10
C HIS A 84 5.74 -6.31 10.76
N HIS A 85 5.34 -5.29 10.00
CA HIS A 85 5.47 -3.91 10.43
C HIS A 85 4.32 -3.05 9.89
N ARG A 86 3.88 -2.10 10.73
CA ARG A 86 2.98 -1.02 10.35
C ARG A 86 3.69 0.30 10.52
N ARG A 87 3.66 1.14 9.48
CA ARG A 87 4.01 2.56 9.58
C ARG A 87 2.80 3.41 9.30
N HIS A 88 2.49 4.32 10.20
CA HIS A 88 1.49 5.37 9.99
C HIS A 88 2.18 6.69 9.70
N PHE A 89 1.78 7.33 8.60
CA PHE A 89 2.18 8.67 8.23
C PHE A 89 1.00 9.61 8.40
N PRO A 90 0.98 10.43 9.45
CA PRO A 90 0.11 11.60 9.53
C PRO A 90 0.33 12.52 8.33
N GLY A 91 -0.76 12.97 7.71
CA GLY A 91 -0.70 13.78 6.50
C GLY A 91 -1.94 14.63 6.30
N SER A 92 -2.05 15.20 5.11
CA SER A 92 -3.26 15.89 4.67
C SER A 92 -4.33 14.89 4.23
N LEU A 93 -5.53 15.37 3.93
CA LEU A 93 -6.64 14.56 3.40
C LEU A 93 -7.12 15.20 2.09
N MET A 94 -6.20 15.33 1.13
CA MET A 94 -6.51 15.89 -0.19
C MET A 94 -7.29 14.87 -1.02
N SER A 95 -8.08 15.35 -1.99
CA SER A 95 -8.90 14.49 -2.83
C SER A 95 -8.03 13.60 -3.71
N VAL A 96 -8.30 12.30 -3.67
CA VAL A 96 -7.66 11.30 -4.53
C VAL A 96 -8.51 10.97 -5.76
N ASN A 97 -9.57 11.75 -6.01
CA ASN A 97 -10.37 11.60 -7.22
C ASN A 97 -9.47 11.79 -8.47
N PRO A 98 -9.54 10.90 -9.47
CA PRO A 98 -8.68 10.96 -10.66
C PRO A 98 -8.68 12.30 -11.39
N GLY A 99 -9.82 13.01 -11.42
CA GLY A 99 -9.93 14.32 -12.08
C GLY A 99 -9.12 15.43 -11.41
N VAL A 100 -8.79 15.27 -10.12
CA VAL A 100 -8.00 16.25 -9.34
C VAL A 100 -6.59 15.73 -9.07
N ALA A 101 -6.43 14.41 -8.89
CA ALA A 101 -5.16 13.78 -8.53
C ALA A 101 -4.04 14.01 -9.57
N HIS A 102 -4.39 14.31 -10.82
CA HIS A 102 -3.40 14.65 -11.85
C HIS A 102 -2.81 16.07 -11.71
N TRP A 103 -3.29 16.91 -10.79
CA TRP A 103 -2.73 18.24 -10.58
C TRP A 103 -1.75 18.31 -9.41
N ILE A 104 -1.70 17.26 -8.59
CA ILE A 104 -0.94 17.24 -7.34
C ILE A 104 0.13 16.16 -7.43
N LYS A 105 1.38 16.59 -7.58
CA LYS A 105 2.55 15.71 -7.50
C LYS A 105 2.62 15.08 -6.11
N GLU A 106 2.99 13.80 -6.06
CA GLU A 106 3.20 13.05 -4.82
C GLU A 106 2.01 13.09 -3.83
N LEU A 107 0.77 13.20 -4.34
CA LEU A 107 -0.45 13.27 -3.54
C LEU A 107 -0.52 12.19 -2.46
N PHE A 108 -0.17 10.95 -2.83
CA PHE A 108 -0.21 9.82 -1.88
C PHE A 108 0.84 9.92 -0.78
N CYS A 109 1.97 10.60 -1.02
CA CYS A 109 3.00 10.85 -0.02
C CYS A 109 2.61 11.97 0.94
N HIS A 110 1.81 12.93 0.48
CA HIS A 110 1.30 14.03 1.31
C HIS A 110 0.07 13.65 2.13
N ASN A 111 -0.74 12.72 1.63
CA ASN A 111 -1.92 12.28 2.35
C ASN A 111 -1.57 11.38 3.54
N GLU A 112 -2.45 11.42 4.55
CA GLU A 112 -2.39 10.47 5.65
C GLU A 112 -2.50 9.05 5.10
N ARG A 113 -1.58 8.18 5.51
CA ARG A 113 -1.55 6.78 5.05
C ARG A 113 -1.06 5.83 6.12
N VAL A 114 -1.51 4.58 6.01
CA VAL A 114 -1.07 3.46 6.85
C VAL A 114 -0.48 2.41 5.93
N VAL A 115 0.81 2.16 6.09
CA VAL A 115 1.60 1.21 5.32
C VAL A 115 1.76 -0.06 6.14
N LEU A 116 1.26 -1.17 5.64
CA LEU A 116 1.50 -2.51 6.19
C LEU A 116 2.55 -3.19 5.31
N THR A 117 3.65 -3.65 5.92
CA THR A 117 4.72 -4.36 5.22
C THR A 117 4.99 -5.72 5.83
N GLY A 118 5.35 -6.67 4.98
CA GLY A 118 5.79 -7.99 5.39
C GLY A 118 6.00 -8.88 4.18
N ASP A 119 5.67 -10.16 4.30
CA ASP A 119 6.10 -11.18 3.35
C ASP A 119 4.95 -12.06 2.86
N TRP A 120 4.88 -12.24 1.56
CA TRP A 120 4.00 -13.21 0.90
C TRP A 120 4.84 -14.31 0.23
N HIS A 121 4.20 -15.24 -0.48
CA HIS A 121 4.85 -16.42 -1.05
C HIS A 121 6.12 -16.11 -1.89
N HIS A 122 6.14 -14.97 -2.60
CA HIS A 122 7.23 -14.59 -3.48
C HIS A 122 8.24 -13.60 -2.87
N GLY A 123 8.08 -13.19 -1.61
CA GLY A 123 9.01 -12.26 -0.94
C GLY A 123 8.29 -11.05 -0.38
N PHE A 124 8.80 -9.85 -0.64
CA PHE A 124 8.25 -8.62 -0.08
C PHE A 124 6.79 -8.35 -0.51
N PHE A 125 5.95 -7.94 0.44
CA PHE A 125 4.58 -7.52 0.22
C PHE A 125 4.24 -6.26 1.03
N SER A 126 3.50 -5.35 0.41
CA SER A 126 2.97 -4.16 1.04
C SER A 126 1.55 -3.87 0.59
N LEU A 127 0.71 -3.55 1.57
CA LEU A 127 -0.62 -2.98 1.38
C LEU A 127 -0.68 -1.64 2.11
N THR A 128 -0.89 -0.57 1.36
CA THR A 128 -1.01 0.78 1.92
C THR A 128 -2.42 1.31 1.74
N ALA A 129 -3.03 1.70 2.84
CA ALA A 129 -4.29 2.44 2.88
C ALA A 129 -3.99 3.94 2.90
N VAL A 130 -4.45 4.68 1.88
CA VAL A 130 -4.26 6.13 1.75
C VAL A 130 -5.60 6.83 1.96
N GLY A 131 -5.65 7.73 2.94
CA GLY A 131 -6.81 8.55 3.23
C GLY A 131 -6.98 9.66 2.18
N ALA A 132 -8.18 10.24 2.14
CA ALA A 132 -8.50 11.36 1.28
C ALA A 132 -9.54 12.29 1.94
N THR A 133 -10.03 13.27 1.20
CA THR A 133 -11.04 14.21 1.69
C THR A 133 -12.29 13.47 2.17
N ASN A 134 -12.80 13.87 3.33
CA ASN A 134 -13.94 13.25 4.01
C ASN A 134 -13.71 11.80 4.50
N VAL A 135 -12.47 11.29 4.45
CA VAL A 135 -12.12 10.05 5.14
C VAL A 135 -12.01 10.34 6.63
N GLY A 136 -13.02 9.90 7.39
CA GLY A 136 -13.03 10.10 8.84
C GLY A 136 -11.87 9.42 9.56
N SER A 137 -11.48 8.21 9.16
CA SER A 137 -10.30 7.48 9.66
C SER A 137 -10.01 6.26 8.79
N ILE A 138 -8.76 5.80 8.84
CA ILE A 138 -8.32 4.49 8.37
C ILE A 138 -8.28 3.57 9.59
N LYS A 139 -8.96 2.43 9.52
CA LYS A 139 -8.91 1.39 10.57
C LYS A 139 -8.24 0.13 10.03
N ILE A 140 -7.36 -0.45 10.83
CA ILE A 140 -6.78 -1.78 10.60
C ILE A 140 -7.27 -2.68 11.74
N TYR A 141 -8.02 -3.73 11.43
CA TYR A 141 -8.78 -4.45 12.45
C TYR A 141 -7.91 -5.23 13.45
N CYS A 142 -6.73 -5.69 13.02
CA CYS A 142 -5.76 -6.34 13.91
C CYS A 142 -4.98 -5.32 14.78
N ASP A 143 -5.09 -4.02 14.52
CA ASP A 143 -4.31 -2.97 15.19
C ASP A 143 -5.22 -2.01 15.96
N LYS A 144 -5.56 -2.40 17.19
CA LYS A 144 -6.46 -1.61 18.06
C LYS A 144 -5.83 -0.31 18.57
N GLU A 145 -4.50 -0.19 18.51
CA GLU A 145 -3.77 0.98 18.98
C GLU A 145 -3.60 2.05 17.90
N LEU A 146 -3.73 1.67 16.62
CA LEU A 146 -3.69 2.61 15.52
C LEU A 146 -4.81 3.64 15.64
N ARG A 147 -4.41 4.90 15.75
CA ARG A 147 -5.29 6.06 15.62
C ARG A 147 -4.89 6.82 14.36
N THR A 148 -5.86 7.18 13.55
CA THR A 148 -5.68 8.03 12.36
C THR A 148 -6.58 9.24 12.45
N ASN A 149 -6.30 10.28 11.68
CA ASN A 149 -7.03 11.55 11.70
C ASN A 149 -7.10 12.18 13.12
N CYS A 150 -5.99 12.09 13.87
CA CYS A 150 -5.88 12.69 15.21
C CYS A 150 -5.11 14.00 15.16
N ALA A 151 -5.66 15.06 15.75
CA ALA A 151 -4.99 16.36 15.91
C ALA A 151 -3.68 16.28 16.74
N CYS A 152 -3.52 15.20 17.51
CA CYS A 152 -2.33 14.92 18.30
C CYS A 152 -1.08 14.59 17.46
N HIS A 153 -1.24 14.28 16.16
CA HIS A 153 -0.13 13.87 15.32
C HIS A 153 0.59 15.04 14.64
N VAL A 154 1.92 15.04 14.73
CA VAL A 154 2.77 16.02 14.08
C VAL A 154 3.00 15.62 12.62
N LYS A 155 2.57 16.46 11.68
CA LYS A 155 2.83 16.27 10.25
C LYS A 155 4.34 16.18 9.98
N GLY A 156 4.73 15.25 9.10
CA GLY A 156 6.15 15.02 8.74
C GLY A 156 6.90 14.05 9.66
N ARG A 157 6.27 13.55 10.72
CA ARG A 157 6.75 12.37 11.47
C ARG A 157 5.99 11.12 11.04
N PHE A 158 6.45 9.95 11.44
CA PHE A 158 5.73 8.69 11.28
C PHE A 158 5.74 7.91 12.59
N ASN A 159 4.74 7.04 12.75
CA ASN A 159 4.56 6.18 13.91
C ASN A 159 4.68 4.72 13.49
N ASP A 160 5.68 4.02 14.05
CA ASP A 160 5.98 2.63 13.76
C ASP A 160 5.34 1.69 14.80
N CYS A 161 4.92 0.52 14.33
CA CYS A 161 4.49 -0.60 15.15
C CYS A 161 5.12 -1.88 14.56
N SER A 162 5.87 -2.62 15.38
CA SER A 162 6.48 -3.89 14.97
C SER A 162 5.62 -5.05 15.48
N TYR A 163 4.84 -5.65 14.58
CA TYR A 163 4.10 -6.87 14.90
C TYR A 163 5.04 -8.02 15.21
N THR A 164 6.24 -8.06 14.61
CA THR A 164 7.23 -9.08 14.95
C THR A 164 7.74 -8.95 16.39
N ALA A 165 7.81 -7.74 16.93
CA ALA A 165 8.18 -7.52 18.33
C ALA A 165 7.01 -7.85 19.28
N LEU A 166 5.77 -7.59 18.86
CA LEU A 166 4.56 -7.80 19.68
C LEU A 166 4.06 -9.24 19.69
N LEU A 167 4.12 -9.94 18.54
CA LEU A 167 3.51 -11.25 18.32
C LEU A 167 4.55 -12.36 18.06
N GLY A 168 5.84 -12.02 18.06
CA GLY A 168 6.94 -12.92 17.75
C GLY A 168 7.32 -12.91 16.26
N PRO A 169 8.34 -13.71 15.85
CA PRO A 169 9.00 -13.59 14.55
C PRO A 169 8.09 -13.77 13.34
N GLU A 170 6.96 -14.44 13.53
CA GLU A 170 5.98 -14.71 12.48
C GLU A 170 5.12 -13.50 12.12
N GLY A 171 5.07 -12.46 12.98
CA GLY A 171 4.19 -11.30 12.83
C GLY A 171 2.70 -11.66 12.86
N GLU A 172 1.87 -10.81 12.27
CA GLU A 172 0.43 -11.06 12.12
C GLU A 172 0.17 -11.85 10.84
N ARG A 173 -0.38 -13.07 10.96
CA ARG A 173 -0.73 -13.91 9.82
C ARG A 173 -2.09 -13.53 9.25
N VAL A 174 -2.15 -13.33 7.94
CA VAL A 174 -3.40 -12.95 7.26
C VAL A 174 -3.65 -13.84 6.06
N CYS A 175 -4.82 -14.47 6.05
CA CYS A 175 -5.28 -15.28 4.93
C CYS A 175 -5.91 -14.42 3.82
N LYS A 176 -5.77 -14.86 2.58
CA LYS A 176 -6.44 -14.28 1.40
C LYS A 176 -7.95 -14.13 1.66
N GLY A 177 -8.49 -12.98 1.30
CA GLY A 177 -9.92 -12.66 1.43
C GLY A 177 -10.36 -12.18 2.81
N VAL A 178 -9.53 -12.31 3.86
CA VAL A 178 -9.84 -11.78 5.19
C VAL A 178 -9.99 -10.26 5.15
N CYS A 179 -11.03 -9.72 5.80
CA CYS A 179 -11.23 -8.29 5.92
C CYS A 179 -10.14 -7.68 6.81
N LEU A 180 -9.30 -6.82 6.25
CA LEU A 180 -8.12 -6.26 6.92
C LEU A 180 -8.42 -4.93 7.60
N GLY A 181 -9.29 -4.13 6.99
CA GLY A 181 -9.58 -2.80 7.47
C GLY A 181 -10.65 -2.09 6.65
N GLU A 182 -10.89 -0.84 7.01
CA GLU A 182 -11.89 -0.01 6.36
C GLU A 182 -11.49 1.46 6.31
N PHE A 183 -12.08 2.15 5.35
CA PHE A 183 -12.15 3.60 5.30
C PHE A 183 -13.56 4.04 5.65
N ASN A 184 -13.70 5.25 6.21
CA ASN A 184 -15.02 5.84 6.42
C ASN A 184 -15.60 6.52 5.16
N LEU A 185 -14.76 6.94 4.18
CA LEU A 185 -15.21 7.47 2.88
C LEU A 185 -14.06 7.40 1.83
N GLY A 186 -14.29 7.89 0.60
CA GLY A 186 -13.43 7.70 -0.59
C GLY A 186 -11.92 7.71 -0.36
N SER A 187 -11.21 6.75 -0.94
CA SER A 187 -9.83 6.43 -0.55
C SER A 187 -9.06 5.71 -1.66
N THR A 188 -7.80 5.37 -1.39
CA THR A 188 -6.96 4.62 -2.33
C THR A 188 -6.24 3.49 -1.60
N ILE A 189 -6.16 2.32 -2.24
CA ILE A 189 -5.27 1.23 -1.87
C ILE A 189 -4.11 1.19 -2.85
N VAL A 190 -2.89 1.16 -2.31
CA VAL A 190 -1.66 0.95 -3.08
C VAL A 190 -1.06 -0.39 -2.67
N LEU A 191 -0.97 -1.31 -3.62
CA LEU A 191 -0.24 -2.56 -3.48
C LEU A 191 1.15 -2.39 -4.08
N ILE A 192 2.17 -2.86 -3.36
CA ILE A 192 3.54 -2.99 -3.87
C ILE A 192 4.05 -4.35 -3.43
N PHE A 193 4.42 -5.21 -4.37
CA PHE A 193 4.78 -6.60 -4.07
C PHE A 193 5.86 -7.12 -5.00
N GLU A 194 6.66 -8.03 -4.48
CA GLU A 194 7.70 -8.76 -5.20
C GLU A 194 7.10 -9.99 -5.87
N ALA A 195 7.30 -10.18 -7.17
CA ALA A 195 6.84 -11.37 -7.90
C ALA A 195 7.86 -11.81 -8.96
N PRO A 196 7.75 -13.04 -9.48
CA PRO A 196 8.49 -13.50 -10.65
C PRO A 196 8.39 -12.57 -11.87
N LYS A 197 9.40 -12.62 -12.75
CA LYS A 197 9.52 -11.73 -13.92
C LYS A 197 8.47 -11.99 -15.01
N ASP A 198 7.91 -13.18 -15.01
CA ASP A 198 6.82 -13.62 -15.89
C ASP A 198 5.42 -13.29 -15.32
N PHE A 199 5.33 -12.72 -14.12
CA PHE A 199 4.06 -12.21 -13.60
C PHE A 199 3.45 -11.19 -14.56
N ALA A 200 2.20 -11.44 -14.95
CA ALA A 200 1.46 -10.59 -15.87
C ALA A 200 0.17 -10.10 -15.23
N PHE A 201 -0.07 -8.78 -15.28
CA PHE A 201 -1.36 -8.23 -14.89
C PHE A 201 -2.43 -8.57 -15.93
N SER A 202 -3.61 -8.94 -15.45
CA SER A 202 -4.82 -9.14 -16.27
C SER A 202 -5.79 -7.96 -16.11
N LEU A 203 -5.24 -6.74 -16.13
CA LEU A 203 -5.95 -5.50 -15.85
C LEU A 203 -5.88 -4.52 -17.01
N THR A 204 -6.82 -3.58 -17.04
CA THR A 204 -6.79 -2.40 -17.90
C THR A 204 -6.90 -1.13 -17.05
N SER A 205 -6.18 -0.06 -17.41
CA SER A 205 -6.29 1.23 -16.70
C SER A 205 -7.72 1.77 -16.83
N GLY A 206 -8.29 2.24 -15.72
CA GLY A 206 -9.68 2.69 -15.64
C GLY A 206 -10.72 1.57 -15.45
N GLN A 207 -10.31 0.29 -15.48
CA GLN A 207 -11.19 -0.86 -15.24
C GLN A 207 -11.82 -0.77 -13.84
N ARG A 208 -13.12 -1.05 -13.74
CA ARG A 208 -13.76 -1.31 -12.44
C ARG A 208 -13.48 -2.74 -12.02
N ILE A 209 -13.17 -2.91 -10.74
CA ILE A 209 -12.83 -4.21 -10.15
C ILE A 209 -13.58 -4.38 -8.85
N LYS A 210 -13.87 -5.62 -8.48
CA LYS A 210 -14.43 -6.00 -7.18
C LYS A 210 -13.43 -6.75 -6.33
N VAL A 211 -13.62 -6.71 -5.01
CA VAL A 211 -12.87 -7.52 -4.06
C VAL A 211 -12.90 -9.00 -4.50
N GLY A 212 -11.73 -9.65 -4.47
CA GLY A 212 -11.59 -11.04 -4.86
C GLY A 212 -11.36 -11.29 -6.36
N GLU A 213 -11.59 -10.32 -7.24
CA GLU A 213 -11.28 -10.48 -8.67
C GLU A 213 -9.77 -10.60 -8.93
N ALA A 214 -9.38 -11.30 -9.99
CA ALA A 214 -7.97 -11.50 -10.32
C ALA A 214 -7.30 -10.18 -10.71
N LEU A 215 -6.08 -9.95 -10.20
CA LEU A 215 -5.24 -8.82 -10.64
C LEU A 215 -4.26 -9.25 -11.73
N GLY A 216 -3.90 -10.52 -11.78
CA GLY A 216 -2.90 -11.05 -12.67
C GLY A 216 -2.69 -12.53 -12.45
N THR A 217 -1.82 -13.08 -13.27
CA THR A 217 -1.44 -14.49 -13.27
C THR A 217 0.08 -14.60 -13.22
N LEU A 218 0.52 -15.71 -12.65
CA LEU A 218 1.87 -16.23 -12.79
C LEU A 218 1.84 -17.27 -13.91
#